data_AF-K2DZG5-F1
#
_entry.id   AF-K2DZG5-F1
#
_cell.length_a   1.000
_cell.length_b   1.000
_cell.length_c   1.000
_cell.angle_alpha   90.00
_cell.angle_beta   90.00
_cell.angle_gamma   90.00
#
_symmetry.space_group_name_H-M   'P 1'
#
loop_
_entity.id
_entity.type
_entity.pdbx_description
1 polymer ?
#
loop_
_entity_poly.entity_id
_entity_poly.type
_entity_poly.pdbx_seq_one_letter_code
_entity_poly.pdbx_strand_id
1 'polypeptide(L)'
;MSLSQVQEVARRRTFAIISHPDAGKTTLTEKLLLYAGAIHIAGSVKSRKSSRYATSDWMEIEKQRGISVASSVMQMEYRGCVINLLDTPGHQDFSEDTYRVLTAVDAAVMVIDAANGVEAQTLRLLQVCRARNTPIITFINKLDREVREPLDLIDEVERTLGMSVVPITWPVGMGKEFRGVFHIGADHMRVFRAGAETRINDELLPGLNNPETAARFGNPFAKAQKEVSLVVEAGQAFDHEAFLQGLQTPIFFGSAINNFGIQEVLDALVDFAPAPGPGKSTNRFVLPDERAFTGVVFKIQANMDPAHR
;
A
#
# COMPACT_ATOMS: atom_id res chain seq x y z
N MET A 1 -21.95 -17.87 15.43
CA MET A 1 -21.01 -18.46 16.40
C MET A 1 -19.83 -17.50 16.54
N SER A 2 -19.36 -17.24 17.76
CA SER A 2 -18.15 -16.41 17.96
C SER A 2 -16.91 -17.16 17.45
N LEU A 3 -16.02 -16.47 16.75
CA LEU A 3 -14.75 -17.05 16.30
C LEU A 3 -13.87 -17.43 17.50
N SER A 4 -13.07 -18.48 17.35
CA SER A 4 -12.03 -18.83 18.34
C SER A 4 -10.89 -17.80 18.33
N GLN A 5 -10.09 -17.76 19.39
CA GLN A 5 -8.92 -16.87 19.46
C GLN A 5 -7.97 -17.09 18.26
N VAL A 6 -7.72 -18.34 17.89
CA VAL A 6 -6.84 -18.69 16.75
C VAL A 6 -7.43 -18.15 15.44
N GLN A 7 -8.75 -18.27 15.24
CA GLN A 7 -9.43 -17.73 14.07
C GLN A 7 -9.38 -16.20 14.02
N GLU A 8 -9.54 -15.55 15.18
CA GLU A 8 -9.40 -14.10 15.32
C GLU A 8 -7.97 -13.64 14.99
N VAL A 9 -6.94 -14.34 15.44
CA VAL A 9 -5.54 -14.05 15.09
C VAL A 9 -5.32 -14.20 13.58
N ALA A 10 -5.74 -15.32 13.00
CA ALA A 10 -5.50 -15.65 11.60
C ALA A 10 -6.12 -14.66 10.60
N ARG A 11 -7.22 -13.98 10.97
CA ARG A 11 -7.89 -13.00 10.11
C ARG A 11 -7.29 -11.59 10.17
N ARG A 12 -6.35 -11.31 11.08
CA ARG A 12 -5.77 -9.96 11.24
C ARG A 12 -4.65 -9.72 10.23
N ARG A 13 -4.57 -8.48 9.71
CA ARG A 13 -3.48 -7.98 8.87
C ARG A 13 -3.06 -6.61 9.38
N THR A 14 -1.89 -6.50 9.99
CA THR A 14 -1.42 -5.22 10.56
C THR A 14 -0.30 -4.68 9.71
N PHE A 15 -0.49 -3.51 9.11
CA PHE A 15 0.47 -2.95 8.18
C PHE A 15 0.62 -1.43 8.34
N ALA A 16 1.72 -0.90 7.81
CA ALA A 16 1.95 0.52 7.64
C ALA A 16 2.13 0.85 6.15
N ILE A 17 1.82 2.09 5.77
CA ILE A 17 2.23 2.62 4.47
C ILE A 17 3.56 3.34 4.64
N ILE A 18 4.53 3.08 3.77
CA ILE A 18 5.82 3.80 3.72
C ILE A 18 5.96 4.49 2.36
N SER A 19 6.38 5.75 2.36
CA SER A 19 6.58 6.49 1.11
C SER A 19 7.43 7.74 1.34
N HIS A 20 7.90 8.33 0.24
CA HIS A 20 8.32 9.72 0.24
C HIS A 20 7.13 10.67 0.50
N PRO A 21 7.36 11.89 1.04
CA PRO A 21 6.41 12.99 0.91
C PRO A 21 5.79 13.06 -0.49
N ASP A 22 4.51 13.36 -0.56
CA ASP A 22 3.76 13.56 -1.81
C ASP A 22 3.62 12.36 -2.76
N ALA A 23 4.24 11.21 -2.48
CA ALA A 23 4.08 9.99 -3.29
C ALA A 23 2.63 9.48 -3.36
N GLY A 24 1.81 9.84 -2.36
CA GLY A 24 0.36 9.61 -2.35
C GLY A 24 -0.17 8.77 -1.21
N LYS A 25 0.62 8.52 -0.14
CA LYS A 25 0.21 7.79 1.08
C LYS A 25 -1.19 8.16 1.57
N THR A 26 -1.44 9.44 1.85
CA THR A 26 -2.75 9.90 2.38
C THR A 26 -3.89 9.60 1.41
N THR A 27 -3.66 9.74 0.10
CA THR A 27 -4.68 9.44 -0.92
C THR A 27 -4.95 7.93 -0.99
N LEU A 28 -3.91 7.10 -0.91
CA LEU A 28 -4.07 5.65 -0.83
C LEU A 28 -4.85 5.25 0.43
N THR A 29 -4.47 5.76 1.61
CA THR A 29 -5.18 5.56 2.88
C THR A 29 -6.68 5.88 2.75
N GLU A 30 -7.03 7.04 2.19
CA GLU A 30 -8.42 7.43 1.95
C GLU A 30 -9.16 6.40 1.11
N LYS A 31 -8.55 5.95 0.01
CA LYS A 31 -9.20 4.99 -0.90
C LYS A 31 -9.34 3.60 -0.29
N LEU A 32 -8.34 3.12 0.45
CA LEU A 32 -8.44 1.84 1.17
C LEU A 32 -9.63 1.84 2.13
N LEU A 33 -9.82 2.94 2.89
CA LEU A 33 -10.95 3.10 3.79
C LEU A 33 -12.30 3.15 3.06
N LEU A 34 -12.37 3.84 1.92
CA LEU A 34 -13.60 3.88 1.10
C LEU A 34 -13.95 2.48 0.58
N TYR A 35 -12.97 1.73 0.06
CA TYR A 35 -13.17 0.38 -0.47
C TYR A 35 -13.62 -0.61 0.60
N ALA A 36 -13.09 -0.50 1.82
CA ALA A 36 -13.47 -1.34 2.94
C ALA A 36 -14.81 -0.92 3.60
N GLY A 37 -15.55 0.03 3.00
CA GLY A 37 -16.84 0.49 3.53
C GLY A 37 -16.73 1.37 4.78
N ALA A 38 -15.52 1.78 5.17
CA ALA A 38 -15.26 2.65 6.31
C ALA A 38 -15.49 4.15 5.96
N ILE A 39 -16.66 4.46 5.40
CA ILE A 39 -17.00 5.76 4.80
C ILE A 39 -16.84 6.92 5.79
N HIS A 40 -17.23 6.74 7.05
CA HIS A 40 -17.07 7.77 8.09
C HIS A 40 -15.59 8.10 8.37
N ILE A 41 -14.72 7.09 8.39
CA ILE A 41 -13.28 7.27 8.59
C ILE A 41 -12.66 7.92 7.36
N ALA A 42 -13.00 7.46 6.16
CA ALA A 42 -12.53 8.05 4.91
C ALA A 42 -12.91 9.54 4.78
N GLY A 43 -14.14 9.90 5.17
CA GLY A 43 -14.59 11.30 5.23
C GLY A 43 -13.70 12.15 6.13
N SER A 44 -13.30 11.65 7.29
CA SER A 44 -12.40 12.38 8.21
C SER A 44 -10.98 12.58 7.65
N VAL A 45 -10.45 11.62 6.90
CA VAL A 45 -9.13 11.76 6.24
C VAL A 45 -9.23 12.75 5.08
N LYS A 46 -10.29 12.69 4.28
CA LYS A 46 -10.60 13.68 3.23
C LYS A 46 -10.78 15.08 3.82
N SER A 47 -11.47 15.19 4.96
CA SER A 47 -11.59 16.45 5.70
C SER A 47 -10.23 16.97 6.14
N ARG A 48 -9.29 16.13 6.58
CA ARG A 48 -7.90 16.54 6.85
C ARG A 48 -7.21 17.13 5.61
N LYS A 49 -7.51 16.61 4.41
CA LYS A 49 -7.02 17.13 3.12
C LYS A 49 -7.74 18.41 2.66
N SER A 50 -9.02 18.61 3.03
CA SER A 50 -9.87 19.70 2.54
C SER A 50 -10.21 20.81 3.56
N SER A 51 -10.04 20.59 4.86
CA SER A 51 -10.41 21.55 5.91
C SER A 51 -9.32 22.60 6.10
N ARG A 52 -9.60 23.81 5.63
CA ARG A 52 -8.83 25.04 5.90
C ARG A 52 -9.22 25.73 7.21
N TYR A 53 -10.04 25.13 8.08
CA TYR A 53 -10.50 25.72 9.34
C TYR A 53 -10.16 24.79 10.51
N ALA A 54 -9.42 25.30 11.50
CA ALA A 54 -8.72 24.53 12.55
C ALA A 54 -9.30 24.79 13.95
N THR A 55 -9.26 23.78 14.82
CA THR A 55 -9.60 23.85 16.26
C THR A 55 -8.49 23.33 17.19
N SER A 56 -7.27 23.08 16.70
CA SER A 56 -6.13 22.71 17.57
C SER A 56 -4.77 23.16 17.02
N ASP A 57 -3.81 23.41 17.93
CA ASP A 57 -2.45 23.87 17.62
C ASP A 57 -1.68 22.93 16.68
N TRP A 58 -1.90 21.60 16.79
CA TRP A 58 -1.29 20.62 15.89
C TRP A 58 -1.88 20.67 14.49
N MET A 59 -3.20 20.84 14.36
CA MET A 59 -3.84 21.05 13.05
C MET A 59 -3.39 22.36 12.41
N GLU A 60 -3.03 23.37 13.21
CA GLU A 60 -2.46 24.61 12.71
C GLU A 60 -1.04 24.43 12.17
N ILE A 61 -0.21 23.60 12.81
CA ILE A 61 1.11 23.18 12.30
C ILE A 61 0.99 22.29 11.05
N GLU A 62 0.08 21.32 11.05
CA GLU A 62 -0.25 20.50 9.86
C GLU A 62 -0.70 21.40 8.70
N LYS A 63 -1.53 22.41 8.98
CA LYS A 63 -2.06 23.38 8.01
C LYS A 63 -1.00 24.37 7.51
N GLN A 64 -0.09 24.83 8.37
CA GLN A 64 0.99 25.75 8.00
C GLN A 64 2.06 25.05 7.14
N ARG A 65 2.32 23.77 7.38
CA ARG A 65 3.39 23.02 6.71
C ARG A 65 2.89 22.04 5.64
N GLY A 66 1.60 21.74 5.57
CA GLY A 66 1.01 20.80 4.60
C GLY A 66 1.33 19.34 4.86
N ILE A 67 1.65 18.97 6.11
CA ILE A 67 2.20 17.65 6.49
C ILE A 67 1.30 16.94 7.50
N SER A 68 1.29 15.60 7.49
CA SER A 68 0.63 14.79 8.53
C SER A 68 1.55 14.60 9.74
N VAL A 69 1.12 15.01 10.93
CA VAL A 69 1.91 15.08 12.17
C VAL A 69 1.56 13.96 13.16
N ALA A 70 0.32 13.45 13.18
CA ALA A 70 -0.09 12.38 14.11
C ALA A 70 -0.28 11.01 13.40
N SER A 71 0.45 9.97 13.85
CA SER A 71 0.11 8.59 13.48
C SER A 71 -1.22 8.17 14.10
N SER A 72 -2.15 7.72 13.25
CA SER A 72 -3.47 7.22 13.64
C SER A 72 -3.58 5.74 13.27
N VAL A 73 -4.27 4.97 14.12
CA VAL A 73 -4.61 3.57 13.84
C VAL A 73 -6.00 3.55 13.24
N MET A 74 -6.12 2.94 12.06
CA MET A 74 -7.39 2.77 11.36
C MET A 74 -7.64 1.27 11.19
N GLN A 75 -8.81 0.82 11.61
CA GLN A 75 -9.24 -0.56 11.43
C GLN A 75 -10.37 -0.61 10.40
N MET A 76 -10.31 -1.61 9.52
CA MET A 76 -11.31 -1.86 8.50
C MET A 76 -11.48 -3.36 8.28
N GLU A 77 -12.64 -3.79 7.80
CA GLU A 77 -12.89 -5.19 7.42
C GLU A 77 -12.95 -5.34 5.91
N TYR A 78 -12.26 -6.35 5.37
CA TYR A 78 -12.26 -6.65 3.94
C TYR A 78 -12.09 -8.15 3.71
N ARG A 79 -12.96 -8.76 2.89
CA ARG A 79 -12.98 -10.21 2.59
C ARG A 79 -12.88 -11.13 3.83
N GLY A 80 -13.49 -10.72 4.95
CA GLY A 80 -13.49 -11.46 6.22
C GLY A 80 -12.22 -11.28 7.08
N CYS A 81 -11.23 -10.51 6.59
CA CYS A 81 -10.05 -10.11 7.34
C CYS A 81 -10.26 -8.77 8.06
N VAL A 82 -9.57 -8.63 9.20
CA VAL A 82 -9.49 -7.38 9.96
C VAL A 82 -8.15 -6.71 9.64
N ILE A 83 -8.22 -5.63 8.87
CA ILE A 83 -7.05 -4.88 8.42
C ILE A 83 -6.82 -3.71 9.37
N ASN A 84 -5.64 -3.66 9.98
CA ASN A 84 -5.18 -2.58 10.84
C ASN A 84 -4.09 -1.78 10.10
N LEU A 85 -4.42 -0.55 9.72
CA LEU A 85 -3.48 0.39 9.13
C LEU A 85 -2.93 1.32 10.21
N LEU A 86 -1.62 1.28 10.43
CA LEU A 86 -0.91 2.26 11.24
C LEU A 86 -0.33 3.32 10.31
N ASP A 87 -0.87 4.54 10.37
CA ASP A 87 -0.41 5.62 9.51
C ASP A 87 0.95 6.16 9.98
N THR A 88 1.92 6.22 9.08
CA THR A 88 3.25 6.81 9.37
C THR A 88 3.27 8.30 9.03
N PRO A 89 3.79 9.19 9.87
CA PRO A 89 4.05 10.57 9.47
C PRO A 89 5.02 10.62 8.28
N GLY A 90 4.65 11.33 7.20
CA GLY A 90 5.43 11.32 5.96
C GLY A 90 6.60 12.31 5.92
N HIS A 91 6.63 13.29 6.82
CA HIS A 91 7.61 14.38 6.78
C HIS A 91 8.90 14.03 7.54
N GLN A 92 10.04 14.51 7.03
CA GLN A 92 11.39 14.16 7.53
C GLN A 92 11.60 14.50 9.01
N ASP A 93 10.88 15.50 9.52
CA ASP A 93 10.93 15.95 10.91
C ASP A 93 10.30 14.95 11.92
N PHE A 94 9.60 13.90 11.45
CA PHE A 94 8.87 12.94 12.30
C PHE A 94 9.44 11.51 12.20
N SER A 95 10.75 11.41 12.02
CA SER A 95 11.45 10.16 11.74
C SER A 95 11.35 9.11 12.87
N GLU A 96 11.45 9.50 14.14
CA GLU A 96 11.48 8.53 15.23
C GLU A 96 10.13 7.82 15.47
N ASP A 97 9.03 8.57 15.49
CA ASP A 97 7.68 8.01 15.63
C ASP A 97 7.33 7.08 14.46
N THR A 98 7.80 7.42 13.27
CA THR A 98 7.62 6.60 12.08
C THR A 98 8.34 5.26 12.20
N TYR A 99 9.58 5.25 12.70
CA TYR A 99 10.33 4.02 12.92
C TYR A 99 9.69 3.15 14.00
N ARG A 100 9.14 3.76 15.06
CA ARG A 100 8.41 3.05 16.11
C ARG A 100 7.13 2.41 15.58
N VAL A 101 6.39 3.07 14.70
CA VAL A 101 5.22 2.47 14.03
C VAL A 101 5.60 1.22 13.25
N LEU A 102 6.73 1.26 12.53
CA LEU A 102 7.23 0.10 11.79
C LEU A 102 7.62 -1.07 12.71
N THR A 103 7.79 -0.83 14.02
CA THR A 103 8.00 -1.92 14.98
C THR A 103 6.73 -2.66 15.41
N ALA A 104 5.56 -2.11 15.08
CA ALA A 104 4.25 -2.61 15.52
C ALA A 104 3.43 -3.21 14.36
N VAL A 105 4.02 -3.37 13.17
CA VAL A 105 3.36 -3.91 11.98
C VAL A 105 4.00 -5.21 11.54
N ASP A 106 3.19 -6.07 10.90
CA ASP A 106 3.59 -7.36 10.37
C ASP A 106 3.97 -7.27 8.87
N ALA A 107 3.52 -6.22 8.18
CA ALA A 107 3.87 -5.91 6.79
C ALA A 107 3.94 -4.40 6.51
N ALA A 108 4.49 -4.03 5.36
CA ALA A 108 4.47 -2.65 4.86
C ALA A 108 3.93 -2.58 3.42
N VAL A 109 3.22 -1.51 3.10
CA VAL A 109 2.88 -1.12 1.72
C VAL A 109 3.75 0.06 1.34
N MET A 110 4.68 -0.14 0.42
CA MET A 110 5.52 0.92 -0.12
C MET A 110 4.81 1.62 -1.27
N VAL A 111 4.65 2.95 -1.17
CA VAL A 111 4.09 3.77 -2.24
C VAL A 111 5.20 4.58 -2.89
N ILE A 112 5.30 4.45 -4.21
CA ILE A 112 6.28 5.14 -5.05
C ILE A 112 5.52 6.01 -6.05
N ASP A 113 5.99 7.24 -6.25
CA ASP A 113 5.56 8.08 -7.36
C ASP A 113 6.21 7.57 -8.64
N ALA A 114 5.42 7.13 -9.63
CA ALA A 114 5.92 6.64 -10.90
C ALA A 114 6.75 7.68 -11.68
N ALA A 115 6.54 8.98 -11.45
CA ALA A 115 7.35 10.02 -12.09
C ALA A 115 8.74 10.17 -11.45
N ASN A 116 8.83 10.02 -10.13
CA ASN A 116 10.08 10.26 -9.40
C ASN A 116 10.90 8.97 -9.20
N GLY A 117 10.26 7.81 -9.06
CA GLY A 117 10.93 6.58 -8.65
C GLY A 117 11.25 6.56 -7.16
N VAL A 118 12.38 5.98 -6.76
CA VAL A 118 12.71 5.77 -5.35
C VAL A 118 13.44 6.98 -4.78
N GLU A 119 12.84 7.60 -3.77
CA GLU A 119 13.34 8.84 -3.17
C GLU A 119 13.96 8.61 -1.76
N ALA A 120 14.68 9.62 -1.25
CA ALA A 120 15.52 9.51 -0.05
C ALA A 120 14.78 9.06 1.22
N GLN A 121 13.54 9.52 1.42
CA GLN A 121 12.74 9.10 2.58
C GLN A 121 12.30 7.62 2.45
N THR A 122 11.94 7.17 1.25
CA THR A 122 11.62 5.75 0.98
C THR A 122 12.80 4.87 1.36
N LEU A 123 14.02 5.25 0.96
CA LEU A 123 15.26 4.53 1.34
C LEU A 123 15.44 4.37 2.85
N ARG A 124 15.19 5.42 3.63
CA ARG A 124 15.33 5.37 5.10
C ARG A 124 14.32 4.44 5.74
N LEU A 125 13.06 4.48 5.29
CA LEU A 125 12.00 3.61 5.80
C LEU A 125 12.23 2.14 5.43
N LEU A 126 12.79 1.90 4.24
CA LEU A 126 13.18 0.57 3.79
C LEU A 126 14.26 -0.07 4.66
N GLN A 127 15.25 0.71 5.11
CA GLN A 127 16.28 0.19 6.03
C GLN A 127 15.68 -0.35 7.33
N VAL A 128 14.64 0.31 7.85
CA VAL A 128 13.93 -0.13 9.06
C VAL A 128 13.13 -1.41 8.81
N CYS A 129 12.46 -1.51 7.66
CA CYS A 129 11.74 -2.73 7.28
C CYS A 129 12.69 -3.92 7.10
N ARG A 130 13.85 -3.71 6.45
CA ARG A 130 14.87 -4.74 6.23
C ARG A 130 15.49 -5.25 7.53
N ALA A 131 15.76 -4.35 8.49
CA ALA A 131 16.28 -4.75 9.80
C ALA A 131 15.37 -5.72 10.57
N ARG A 132 14.09 -5.82 10.17
CA ARG A 132 13.07 -6.67 10.79
C ARG A 132 12.54 -7.76 9.86
N ASN A 133 13.10 -7.90 8.66
CA ASN A 133 12.56 -8.76 7.59
C ASN A 133 11.05 -8.52 7.37
N THR A 134 10.59 -7.27 7.49
CA THR A 134 9.17 -6.94 7.28
C THR A 134 8.84 -7.08 5.79
N PRO A 135 7.87 -7.93 5.41
CA PRO A 135 7.42 -8.08 4.03
C PRO A 135 6.88 -6.76 3.46
N ILE A 136 7.22 -6.46 2.20
CA ILE A 136 6.86 -5.21 1.53
C ILE A 136 6.02 -5.51 0.29
N ILE A 137 4.84 -4.92 0.21
CA ILE A 137 4.03 -4.83 -1.02
C ILE A 137 4.32 -3.48 -1.67
N THR A 138 4.62 -3.44 -2.97
CA THR A 138 4.95 -2.18 -3.65
C THR A 138 3.80 -1.71 -4.53
N PHE A 139 3.43 -0.43 -4.41
CA PHE A 139 2.43 0.23 -5.23
C PHE A 139 3.04 1.44 -5.96
N ILE A 140 3.10 1.34 -7.28
CA ILE A 140 3.52 2.40 -8.21
C ILE A 140 2.30 3.25 -8.54
N ASN A 141 2.30 4.48 -8.03
CA ASN A 141 1.17 5.39 -8.06
C ASN A 141 1.34 6.46 -9.16
N LYS A 142 0.25 7.18 -9.43
CA LYS A 142 0.17 8.36 -10.33
C LYS A 142 0.32 8.05 -11.82
N LEU A 143 -0.09 6.86 -12.26
CA LEU A 143 -0.12 6.52 -13.69
C LEU A 143 -1.11 7.35 -14.52
N ASP A 144 -1.96 8.15 -13.88
CA ASP A 144 -2.75 9.21 -14.53
C ASP A 144 -1.90 10.38 -15.07
N ARG A 145 -0.59 10.36 -14.84
CA ARG A 145 0.37 11.38 -15.29
C ARG A 145 1.40 10.78 -16.24
N GLU A 146 2.11 11.65 -16.96
CA GLU A 146 3.34 11.26 -17.65
C GLU A 146 4.39 10.89 -16.60
N VAL A 147 4.94 9.69 -16.72
CA VAL A 147 5.78 9.05 -15.69
C VAL A 147 6.97 8.37 -16.37
N ARG A 148 7.82 7.73 -15.57
CA ARG A 148 8.94 6.93 -16.07
C ARG A 148 8.44 5.60 -16.62
N GLU A 149 9.27 4.97 -17.45
CA GLU A 149 8.94 3.68 -18.04
C GLU A 149 8.83 2.59 -16.94
N PRO A 150 7.83 1.70 -16.99
CA PRO A 150 7.60 0.70 -15.96
C PRO A 150 8.79 -0.26 -15.73
N LEU A 151 9.48 -0.64 -16.81
CA LEU A 151 10.69 -1.47 -16.74
C LEU A 151 11.81 -0.75 -15.98
N ASP A 152 12.05 0.53 -16.27
CA ASP A 152 13.05 1.33 -15.56
C ASP A 152 12.74 1.48 -14.06
N LEU A 153 11.45 1.59 -13.72
CA LEU A 153 11.00 1.66 -12.33
C LEU A 153 11.23 0.34 -11.59
N ILE A 154 10.93 -0.80 -12.23
CA ILE A 154 11.19 -2.12 -11.64
C ILE A 154 12.68 -2.30 -11.38
N ASP A 155 13.51 -1.99 -12.37
CA ASP A 155 14.97 -2.04 -12.28
C ASP A 155 15.51 -1.19 -11.13
N GLU A 156 15.01 0.04 -11.00
CA GLU A 156 15.40 0.92 -9.90
C GLU A 156 14.97 0.37 -8.54
N VAL A 157 13.74 -0.12 -8.44
CA VAL A 157 13.19 -0.69 -7.20
C VAL A 157 13.97 -1.92 -6.80
N GLU A 158 14.28 -2.82 -7.72
CA GLU A 158 15.07 -4.03 -7.46
C GLU A 158 16.49 -3.70 -6.97
N ARG A 159 17.19 -2.80 -7.68
CA ARG A 159 18.54 -2.34 -7.26
C ARG A 159 18.51 -1.68 -5.88
N THR A 160 17.47 -0.92 -5.60
CA THR A 160 17.34 -0.15 -4.38
C THR A 160 16.97 -1.02 -3.18
N LEU A 161 16.01 -1.93 -3.36
CA LEU A 161 15.59 -2.86 -2.32
C LEU A 161 16.60 -3.98 -2.11
N GLY A 162 17.37 -4.33 -3.13
CA GLY A 162 18.23 -5.52 -3.12
C GLY A 162 17.43 -6.80 -2.89
N MET A 163 16.22 -6.88 -3.46
CA MET A 163 15.30 -8.02 -3.40
C MET A 163 14.57 -8.11 -4.74
N SER A 164 14.13 -9.31 -5.13
CA SER A 164 13.49 -9.51 -6.42
C SER A 164 12.12 -8.85 -6.48
N VAL A 165 11.85 -8.14 -7.57
CA VAL A 165 10.57 -7.47 -7.81
C VAL A 165 9.72 -8.36 -8.70
N VAL A 166 8.50 -8.66 -8.27
CA VAL A 166 7.59 -9.54 -9.02
C VAL A 166 6.32 -8.77 -9.42
N PRO A 167 6.16 -8.42 -10.71
CA PRO A 167 4.96 -7.75 -11.17
C PRO A 167 3.72 -8.65 -11.09
N ILE A 168 2.74 -8.20 -10.32
CA ILE A 168 1.41 -8.83 -10.25
C ILE A 168 0.48 -8.18 -11.25
N THR A 169 0.56 -6.85 -11.37
CA THR A 169 -0.13 -6.07 -12.39
C THR A 169 0.87 -5.32 -13.27
N TRP A 170 0.48 -5.00 -14.50
CA TRP A 170 1.28 -4.21 -15.44
C TRP A 170 0.44 -3.06 -16.01
N PRO A 171 0.98 -1.84 -16.15
CA PRO A 171 0.21 -0.72 -16.68
C PRO A 171 0.05 -0.81 -18.20
N VAL A 172 -1.13 -0.43 -18.69
CA VAL A 172 -1.41 -0.27 -20.13
C VAL A 172 -1.45 1.22 -20.45
N GLY A 173 -0.32 1.73 -20.96
CA GLY A 173 -0.10 3.16 -21.18
C GLY A 173 0.14 3.94 -19.89
N MET A 174 0.25 5.27 -20.01
CA MET A 174 0.43 6.20 -18.90
C MET A 174 -0.16 7.58 -19.26
N GLY A 175 -0.32 8.46 -18.29
CA GLY A 175 -0.81 9.81 -18.53
C GLY A 175 -2.15 9.84 -19.25
N LYS A 176 -2.23 10.60 -20.35
CA LYS A 176 -3.44 10.66 -21.18
C LYS A 176 -3.74 9.36 -21.91
N GLU A 177 -2.72 8.53 -22.11
CA GLU A 177 -2.82 7.21 -22.75
C GLU A 177 -3.02 6.08 -21.76
N PHE A 178 -3.16 6.35 -20.46
CA PHE A 178 -3.46 5.31 -19.48
C PHE A 178 -4.83 4.68 -19.79
N ARG A 179 -4.86 3.36 -19.98
CA ARG A 179 -6.04 2.57 -20.32
C ARG A 179 -6.42 1.53 -19.28
N GLY A 180 -5.55 1.26 -18.30
CA GLY A 180 -5.83 0.25 -17.29
C GLY A 180 -4.59 -0.44 -16.78
N VAL A 181 -4.81 -1.51 -16.02
CA VAL A 181 -3.75 -2.42 -15.59
C VAL A 181 -4.11 -3.85 -15.99
N PHE A 182 -3.11 -4.59 -16.45
CA PHE A 182 -3.22 -6.01 -16.78
C PHE A 182 -2.73 -6.84 -15.60
N HIS A 183 -3.58 -7.72 -15.07
CA HIS A 183 -3.20 -8.66 -14.03
C HIS A 183 -2.55 -9.89 -14.67
N ILE A 184 -1.26 -10.11 -14.38
CA ILE A 184 -0.45 -11.14 -15.05
C ILE A 184 -0.94 -12.54 -14.67
N GLY A 185 -1.04 -12.85 -13.38
CA GLY A 185 -1.47 -14.17 -12.92
C GLY A 185 -2.93 -14.54 -13.22
N ALA A 186 -3.81 -13.54 -13.32
CA ALA A 186 -5.24 -13.73 -13.58
C ALA A 186 -5.63 -13.50 -15.05
N ASP A 187 -4.64 -13.23 -15.92
CA ASP A 187 -4.77 -13.05 -17.38
C ASP A 187 -5.95 -12.16 -17.80
N HIS A 188 -6.08 -10.99 -17.19
CA HIS A 188 -7.11 -10.01 -17.59
C HIS A 188 -6.67 -8.57 -17.36
N MET A 189 -7.16 -7.68 -18.22
CA MET A 189 -7.01 -6.23 -18.10
C MET A 189 -8.20 -5.63 -17.40
N ARG A 190 -7.97 -4.91 -16.30
CA ARG A 190 -8.94 -3.96 -15.76
C ARG A 190 -8.85 -2.65 -16.52
N VAL A 191 -9.96 -2.16 -17.05
CA VAL A 191 -10.00 -0.95 -17.87
C VAL A 191 -10.14 0.31 -17.00
N PHE A 192 -9.23 1.25 -17.18
CA PHE A 192 -9.27 2.57 -16.55
C PHE A 192 -10.28 3.48 -17.25
N ARG A 193 -11.09 4.19 -16.46
CA ARG A 193 -12.00 5.24 -16.92
C ARG A 193 -11.84 6.48 -16.04
N ALA A 194 -11.35 7.56 -16.61
CA ALA A 194 -11.13 8.81 -15.89
C ALA A 194 -12.45 9.34 -15.25
N GLY A 195 -12.34 9.92 -14.05
CA GLY A 195 -13.47 10.54 -13.35
C GLY A 195 -14.45 9.57 -12.68
N ALA A 196 -14.16 8.27 -12.65
CA ALA A 196 -14.98 7.26 -11.98
C ALA A 196 -14.60 7.10 -10.49
N GLU A 197 -14.71 8.16 -9.68
CA GLU A 197 -14.31 8.13 -8.26
C GLU A 197 -15.08 7.13 -7.38
N THR A 198 -16.19 6.56 -7.87
CA THR A 198 -17.19 5.81 -7.09
C THR A 198 -17.53 4.41 -7.61
N ARG A 199 -16.85 3.90 -8.66
CA ARG A 199 -17.25 2.63 -9.28
C ARG A 199 -16.51 1.43 -8.67
N ILE A 200 -17.29 0.40 -8.33
CA ILE A 200 -16.83 -0.89 -7.78
C ILE A 200 -16.72 -1.96 -8.90
N ASN A 201 -17.27 -1.68 -10.10
CA ASN A 201 -17.33 -2.63 -11.21
C ASN A 201 -16.62 -2.06 -12.44
N ASP A 202 -15.29 -2.10 -12.43
CA ASP A 202 -14.52 -1.82 -13.63
C ASP A 202 -14.71 -2.94 -14.67
N GLU A 203 -14.61 -2.55 -15.94
CA GLU A 203 -14.65 -3.51 -17.04
C GLU A 203 -13.39 -4.37 -17.04
N LEU A 204 -13.57 -5.68 -17.15
CA LEU A 204 -12.48 -6.66 -17.27
C LEU A 204 -12.45 -7.21 -18.69
N LEU A 205 -11.30 -7.14 -19.34
CA LEU A 205 -11.06 -7.71 -20.66
C LEU A 205 -10.10 -8.89 -20.52
N PRO A 206 -10.46 -10.10 -21.00
CA PRO A 206 -9.62 -11.27 -20.82
C PRO A 206 -8.43 -11.25 -21.77
N GLY A 207 -7.33 -11.86 -21.35
CA GLY A 207 -6.22 -12.28 -22.21
C GLY A 207 -5.27 -11.18 -22.65
N LEU A 208 -3.97 -11.39 -22.45
CA LEU A 208 -2.93 -10.51 -23.01
C LEU A 208 -2.93 -10.50 -24.56
N ASN A 209 -3.39 -11.58 -25.17
CA ASN A 209 -3.41 -11.80 -26.62
C ASN A 209 -4.78 -11.53 -27.27
N ASN A 210 -5.68 -10.84 -26.57
CA ASN A 210 -7.03 -10.60 -27.06
C ASN A 210 -7.05 -9.55 -28.20
N PRO A 211 -7.50 -9.93 -29.42
CA PRO A 211 -7.51 -9.03 -30.57
C PRO A 211 -8.46 -7.85 -30.40
N GLU A 212 -9.56 -7.99 -29.66
CA GLU A 212 -10.51 -6.89 -29.40
C GLU A 212 -9.87 -5.82 -28.50
N THR A 213 -9.14 -6.26 -27.46
CA THR A 213 -8.39 -5.36 -26.58
C THR A 213 -7.30 -4.62 -27.35
N ALA A 214 -6.57 -5.34 -28.21
CA ALA A 214 -5.55 -4.76 -29.07
C ALA A 214 -6.13 -3.75 -30.06
N ALA A 215 -7.27 -4.05 -30.70
CA ALA A 215 -7.96 -3.14 -31.59
C ALA A 215 -8.47 -1.88 -30.88
N ARG A 216 -8.95 -2.03 -29.63
CA ARG A 216 -9.52 -0.93 -28.84
C ARG A 216 -8.46 0.04 -28.32
N PHE A 217 -7.33 -0.47 -27.85
CA PHE A 217 -6.32 0.35 -27.17
C PHE A 217 -5.06 0.57 -27.97
N GLY A 218 -4.86 -0.12 -29.08
CA GLY A 218 -3.77 0.12 -30.02
C GLY A 218 -2.39 0.02 -29.40
N ASN A 219 -1.55 1.03 -29.65
CA ASN A 219 -0.14 1.03 -29.27
C ASN A 219 0.12 0.85 -27.76
N PRO A 220 -0.59 1.54 -26.82
CA PRO A 220 -0.48 1.27 -25.39
C PRO A 220 -0.60 -0.21 -25.00
N PHE A 221 -1.55 -0.94 -25.58
CA PHE A 221 -1.74 -2.36 -25.29
C PHE A 221 -0.69 -3.24 -25.96
N ALA A 222 -0.32 -2.96 -27.21
CA ALA A 222 0.73 -3.69 -27.91
C ALA A 222 2.10 -3.54 -27.22
N LYS A 223 2.38 -2.36 -26.63
CA LYS A 223 3.58 -2.13 -25.81
C LYS A 223 3.53 -2.96 -24.53
N ALA A 224 2.45 -2.86 -23.76
CA ALA A 224 2.27 -3.64 -22.53
C ALA A 224 2.36 -5.15 -22.77
N GLN A 225 1.80 -5.67 -23.88
CA GLN A 225 1.90 -7.08 -24.26
C GLN A 225 3.35 -7.55 -24.41
N LYS A 226 4.19 -6.76 -25.08
CA LYS A 226 5.62 -7.08 -25.24
C LYS A 226 6.37 -7.04 -23.92
N GLU A 227 6.12 -6.02 -23.12
CA GLU A 227 6.79 -5.83 -21.82
C GLU A 227 6.39 -6.92 -20.83
N VAL A 228 5.10 -7.26 -20.72
CA VAL A 228 4.64 -8.38 -19.88
C VAL A 228 5.27 -9.69 -20.33
N SER A 229 5.35 -9.95 -21.65
CA SER A 229 6.00 -11.16 -22.16
C SER A 229 7.48 -11.21 -21.74
N LEU A 230 8.20 -10.10 -21.88
CA LEU A 230 9.60 -10.00 -21.46
C LEU A 230 9.77 -10.24 -19.95
N VAL A 231 8.92 -9.65 -19.12
CA VAL A 231 9.00 -9.78 -17.66
C VAL A 231 8.62 -11.18 -17.19
N VAL A 232 7.63 -11.82 -17.82
CA VAL A 232 7.27 -13.21 -17.50
C VAL A 232 8.38 -14.18 -17.92
N GLU A 233 9.05 -13.93 -19.05
CA GLU A 233 10.15 -14.78 -19.52
C GLU A 233 11.45 -14.61 -18.72
N ALA A 234 11.78 -13.38 -18.33
CA ALA A 234 13.02 -13.06 -17.63
C ALA A 234 12.90 -13.07 -16.09
N GLY A 235 11.69 -12.88 -15.57
CA GLY A 235 11.42 -12.69 -14.15
C GLY A 235 11.21 -14.00 -13.38
N GLN A 236 11.16 -13.87 -12.06
CA GLN A 236 10.78 -14.95 -11.16
C GLN A 236 9.26 -14.94 -10.93
N ALA A 237 8.67 -16.14 -10.80
CA ALA A 237 7.31 -16.24 -10.32
C ALA A 237 7.21 -15.75 -8.86
N PHE A 238 6.03 -15.27 -8.48
CA PHE A 238 5.76 -14.86 -7.11
C PHE A 238 5.79 -16.07 -6.18
N ASP A 239 6.66 -16.03 -5.19
CA ASP A 239 6.79 -17.02 -4.12
C ASP A 239 6.40 -16.37 -2.79
N HIS A 240 5.35 -16.92 -2.17
CA HIS A 240 4.80 -16.38 -0.93
C HIS A 240 5.76 -16.50 0.25
N GLU A 241 6.55 -17.57 0.32
CA GLU A 241 7.56 -17.76 1.37
C GLU A 241 8.71 -16.77 1.20
N ALA A 242 9.18 -16.56 -0.04
CA ALA A 242 10.19 -15.54 -0.34
C ALA A 242 9.70 -14.12 0.01
N PHE A 243 8.43 -13.82 -0.25
CA PHE A 243 7.80 -12.56 0.19
C PHE A 243 7.80 -12.42 1.72
N LEU A 244 7.38 -13.46 2.45
CA LEU A 244 7.37 -13.44 3.93
C LEU A 244 8.76 -13.31 4.54
N GLN A 245 9.80 -13.76 3.83
CA GLN A 245 11.21 -13.61 4.23
C GLN A 245 11.81 -12.25 3.82
N GLY A 246 11.06 -11.41 3.09
CA GLY A 246 11.56 -10.11 2.59
C GLY A 246 12.56 -10.24 1.44
N LEU A 247 12.51 -11.35 0.69
CA LEU A 247 13.36 -11.62 -0.48
C LEU A 247 12.66 -11.27 -1.80
N GLN A 248 11.33 -11.20 -1.79
CA GLN A 248 10.51 -10.76 -2.92
C GLN A 248 9.55 -9.65 -2.51
N THR A 249 9.24 -8.76 -3.45
CA THR A 249 8.17 -7.75 -3.31
C THR A 249 7.21 -7.85 -4.50
N PRO A 250 5.90 -8.08 -4.28
CA PRO A 250 4.92 -7.97 -5.34
C PRO A 250 4.70 -6.50 -5.68
N ILE A 251 4.77 -6.16 -6.97
CA ILE A 251 4.58 -4.78 -7.45
C ILE A 251 3.24 -4.64 -8.18
N PHE A 252 2.53 -3.58 -7.80
CA PHE A 252 1.22 -3.19 -8.30
C PHE A 252 1.31 -1.80 -8.91
N PHE A 253 0.49 -1.52 -9.91
CA PHE A 253 0.48 -0.27 -10.65
C PHE A 253 -0.91 0.34 -10.60
N GLY A 254 -1.01 1.67 -10.47
CA GLY A 254 -2.31 2.31 -10.47
C GLY A 254 -2.30 3.82 -10.27
N SER A 255 -3.49 4.31 -9.91
CA SER A 255 -3.76 5.72 -9.66
C SER A 255 -4.69 5.85 -8.47
N ALA A 256 -4.11 6.12 -7.30
CA ALA A 256 -4.86 6.27 -6.06
C ALA A 256 -5.87 7.42 -6.13
N ILE A 257 -5.54 8.52 -6.81
CA ILE A 257 -6.46 9.65 -6.94
C ILE A 257 -7.74 9.26 -7.69
N ASN A 258 -7.62 8.39 -8.70
CA ASN A 258 -8.74 7.88 -9.48
C ASN A 258 -9.34 6.58 -8.92
N ASN A 259 -8.97 6.16 -7.71
CA ASN A 259 -9.49 4.94 -7.09
C ASN A 259 -9.16 3.64 -7.87
N PHE A 260 -8.07 3.63 -8.63
CA PHE A 260 -7.72 2.56 -9.56
C PHE A 260 -6.44 1.83 -9.14
N GLY A 261 -6.44 0.49 -9.16
CA GLY A 261 -5.35 -0.33 -8.64
C GLY A 261 -5.38 -0.56 -7.11
N ILE A 262 -6.38 0.02 -6.42
CA ILE A 262 -6.50 -0.03 -4.97
C ILE A 262 -7.07 -1.37 -4.49
N GLN A 263 -8.00 -1.94 -5.26
CA GLN A 263 -8.58 -3.24 -4.96
C GLN A 263 -7.50 -4.32 -4.97
N GLU A 264 -6.60 -4.29 -5.96
CA GLU A 264 -5.50 -5.23 -6.08
C GLU A 264 -4.54 -5.17 -4.88
N VAL A 265 -4.29 -3.96 -4.34
CA VAL A 265 -3.50 -3.80 -3.11
C VAL A 265 -4.24 -4.35 -1.88
N LEU A 266 -5.57 -4.17 -1.78
CA LEU A 266 -6.38 -4.75 -0.70
C LEU A 266 -6.41 -6.28 -0.76
N ASP A 267 -6.59 -6.82 -1.97
CA ASP A 267 -6.55 -8.26 -2.21
C ASP A 267 -5.18 -8.82 -1.83
N ALA A 268 -4.08 -8.17 -2.23
CA ALA A 268 -2.72 -8.55 -1.84
C ALA A 268 -2.49 -8.50 -0.32
N LEU A 269 -3.05 -7.52 0.38
CA LEU A 269 -2.97 -7.47 1.85
C LEU A 269 -3.68 -8.65 2.52
N VAL A 270 -4.83 -9.06 1.99
CA VAL A 270 -5.56 -10.22 2.52
C VAL A 270 -4.85 -11.52 2.20
N ASP A 271 -4.43 -11.67 0.94
CA ASP A 271 -3.93 -12.91 0.37
C ASP A 271 -2.46 -13.17 0.73
N PHE A 272 -1.63 -12.12 0.82
CA PHE A 272 -0.18 -12.27 1.00
C PHE A 272 0.31 -11.84 2.37
N ALA A 273 -0.18 -10.73 2.94
CA ALA A 273 0.40 -10.21 4.17
C ALA A 273 0.20 -11.20 5.34
N PRO A 274 1.19 -11.33 6.25
CA PRO A 274 1.12 -12.28 7.36
C PRO A 274 0.05 -11.88 8.38
N ALA A 275 -0.46 -12.90 9.07
CA ALA A 275 -1.15 -12.72 10.35
C ALA A 275 -0.14 -12.34 11.45
N PRO A 276 -0.58 -11.84 12.62
CA PRO A 276 0.31 -11.51 13.73
C PRO A 276 1.26 -12.68 14.06
N GLY A 277 2.56 -12.40 14.04
CA GLY A 277 3.60 -13.40 14.30
C GLY A 277 4.02 -13.48 15.77
N PRO A 278 4.92 -14.43 16.12
CA PRO A 278 5.51 -14.50 17.46
C PRO A 278 6.29 -13.23 17.82
N GLY A 279 5.97 -12.64 18.97
CA GLY A 279 6.71 -11.51 19.54
C GLY A 279 7.94 -11.96 20.31
N LYS A 280 9.07 -11.27 20.16
CA LYS A 280 10.29 -11.52 20.95
C LYS A 280 10.24 -10.76 22.28
N SER A 281 10.31 -11.47 23.40
CA SER A 281 10.56 -10.88 24.73
C SER A 281 11.99 -11.19 25.21
N THR A 282 12.39 -10.63 26.36
CA THR A 282 13.71 -10.89 26.95
C THR A 282 13.95 -12.38 27.25
N ASN A 283 12.90 -13.11 27.64
CA ASN A 283 13.04 -14.47 28.17
C ASN A 283 12.54 -15.56 27.22
N ARG A 284 11.62 -15.24 26.32
CA ARG A 284 10.96 -16.21 25.42
C ARG A 284 10.31 -15.55 24.21
N PHE A 285 9.92 -16.36 23.24
CA PHE A 285 8.94 -15.95 22.25
C PHE A 285 7.52 -16.01 22.86
N VAL A 286 6.69 -15.04 22.49
CA VAL A 286 5.28 -14.92 22.87
C VAL A 286 4.44 -15.21 21.64
N LEU A 287 3.62 -16.25 21.70
CA LEU A 287 2.74 -16.63 20.60
C LEU A 287 1.46 -15.79 20.63
N PRO A 288 0.91 -15.42 19.45
CA PRO A 288 -0.26 -14.55 19.35
C PRO A 288 -1.56 -15.22 19.83
N ASP A 289 -1.59 -16.55 19.95
CA ASP A 289 -2.73 -17.36 20.37
C ASP A 289 -2.68 -17.76 21.86
N GLU A 290 -1.73 -17.23 22.63
CA GLU A 290 -1.70 -17.41 24.09
C GLU A 290 -2.94 -16.81 24.75
N ARG A 291 -3.55 -17.54 25.69
CA ARG A 291 -4.76 -17.08 26.39
C ARG A 291 -4.54 -15.83 27.25
N ALA A 292 -3.32 -15.64 27.77
CA ALA A 292 -2.97 -14.51 28.60
C ALA A 292 -2.72 -13.27 27.73
N PHE A 293 -3.30 -12.14 28.11
CA PHE A 293 -3.05 -10.89 27.40
C PHE A 293 -1.60 -10.43 27.57
N THR A 294 -0.97 -10.07 26.45
CA THR A 294 0.35 -9.45 26.40
C THR A 294 0.34 -8.32 25.38
N GLY A 295 1.11 -7.27 25.62
CA GLY A 295 1.22 -6.15 24.69
C GLY A 295 2.52 -5.37 24.88
N VAL A 296 2.92 -4.64 23.84
CA VAL A 296 4.08 -3.74 23.86
C VAL A 296 3.61 -2.35 23.48
N VAL A 297 3.94 -1.37 24.31
CA VAL A 297 3.70 0.04 23.99
C VAL A 297 4.74 0.48 22.98
N PHE A 298 4.31 0.81 21.75
CA PHE A 298 5.19 1.31 20.69
C PHE A 298 5.11 2.84 20.53
N LYS A 299 4.02 3.47 21.00
CA LYS A 299 3.81 4.92 20.95
C LYS A 299 3.02 5.39 22.16
N ILE A 300 3.36 6.59 22.64
CA ILE A 300 2.55 7.36 23.60
C ILE A 300 2.28 8.71 22.94
N GLN A 301 1.01 9.11 22.90
CA GLN A 301 0.61 10.42 22.39
C GLN A 301 0.00 11.22 23.55
N ALA A 302 0.53 12.42 23.79
CA ALA A 302 0.00 13.29 24.83
C ALA A 302 -1.43 13.73 24.46
N ASN A 303 -2.36 13.63 25.41
CA ASN A 303 -3.71 14.17 25.26
C ASN A 303 -3.64 15.70 25.34
N MET A 304 -4.18 16.37 24.34
CA MET A 304 -4.15 17.83 24.22
C MET A 304 -5.48 18.48 24.62
N ASP A 305 -6.48 17.69 25.02
CA ASP A 305 -7.74 18.22 25.55
C ASP A 305 -7.47 18.93 26.90
N PRO A 306 -7.65 20.27 26.98
CA PRO A 306 -7.45 21.02 28.21
C PRO A 306 -8.36 20.56 29.36
N ALA A 307 -9.47 19.88 29.06
CA ALA A 307 -10.41 19.36 30.06
C ALA A 307 -9.98 18.03 30.70
N HIS A 308 -8.94 17.39 30.18
CA HIS A 308 -8.47 16.07 30.60
C HIS A 308 -6.96 16.02 30.89
N ARG A 309 -6.39 17.12 31.42
CA ARG A 309 -5.06 17.15 32.02
C ARG A 309 -5.06 16.68 33.48
#